data_AF-A0A963JR68-F1
#
_entry.id   AF-A0A963JR68-F1
#
_cell.length_a   1.000
_cell.length_b   1.000
_cell.length_c   1.000
_cell.angle_alpha   90.00
_cell.angle_beta   90.00
_cell.angle_gamma   90.00
#
_symmetry.space_group_name_H-M   'P 1'
#
loop_
_entity.id
_entity.type
_entity.pdbx_description
1 polymer ?
#
loop_
_entity_poly.entity_id
_entity_poly.type
_entity_poly.pdbx_seq_one_letter_code
_entity_poly.pdbx_strand_id
1 'polypeptide(L)'
;VTDPHLVYDLRAKLDAAGHYDDFEVERVVLAELNPKATQALLVAAIEPVADRLLKRYKAALQNLQDAEASAIPDGPAAQAAKDELAALTLFKRDLGTFVRVYAFLGQVFDYGNTAIEKRALFFKRLLPLLDFGREREGVDLSKVVLTHHRLKEQGPRSLALHDTDGDYKLRPLTDTGGGAVQDKQKVLLSEIVAKVNDLFDGELSDDDRLVYVNHVKGKLLESDILVQQASNNSKGQFDNSPDLDSALTDAIIDAFDAYTSMSKQALDSERVRSGLKAILLGPAQLYEALRARGALAPPNSMR
;
A
#
# COMPACT_ATOMS: atom_id res chain seq x y z
N VAL A 1 -15.94 3.18 -1.59
CA VAL A 1 -15.53 4.32 -0.73
C VAL A 1 -14.07 4.09 -0.33
N THR A 2 -13.24 5.13 -0.28
CA THR A 2 -11.84 4.97 0.15
C THR A 2 -11.80 4.75 1.66
N ASP A 3 -11.20 3.65 2.10
CA ASP A 3 -11.09 3.30 3.52
C ASP A 3 -10.29 4.39 4.29
N PRO A 4 -10.87 5.03 5.32
CA PRO A 4 -10.17 5.98 6.17
C PRO A 4 -8.94 5.40 6.89
N HIS A 5 -8.89 4.08 7.10
CA HIS A 5 -7.76 3.40 7.76
C HIS A 5 -6.51 3.34 6.88
N LEU A 6 -6.64 3.52 5.57
CA LEU A 6 -5.52 3.50 4.62
C LEU A 6 -4.40 4.49 4.98
N VAL A 7 -4.73 5.63 5.58
CA VAL A 7 -3.72 6.61 6.04
C VAL A 7 -2.88 6.08 7.19
N TYR A 8 -3.49 5.33 8.12
CA TYR A 8 -2.79 4.72 9.24
C TYR A 8 -1.88 3.58 8.78
N ASP A 9 -2.34 2.76 7.83
CA ASP A 9 -1.54 1.67 7.26
C ASP A 9 -0.33 2.22 6.49
N LEU A 10 -0.53 3.25 5.67
CA LEU A 10 0.54 3.92 4.95
C LEU A 10 1.53 4.58 5.91
N ARG A 11 1.05 5.22 7.00
CA ARG A 11 1.92 5.75 8.05
C ARG A 11 2.76 4.65 8.67
N ALA A 12 2.14 3.57 9.13
CA ALA A 12 2.84 2.47 9.80
C ALA A 12 3.92 1.87 8.89
N LYS A 13 3.60 1.69 7.61
CA LYS A 13 4.54 1.21 6.59
C LYS A 13 5.73 2.16 6.39
N LEU A 14 5.48 3.47 6.30
CA LEU A 14 6.53 4.48 6.10
C LEU A 14 7.40 4.66 7.34
N ASP A 15 6.81 4.62 8.54
CA ASP A 15 7.52 4.69 9.82
C ASP A 15 8.42 3.44 9.99
N ALA A 16 7.92 2.24 9.64
CA ALA A 16 8.67 0.99 9.71
C ALA A 16 9.88 0.93 8.75
N ALA A 17 9.91 1.75 7.70
CA ALA A 17 11.06 1.83 6.79
C ALA A 17 12.31 2.44 7.44
N GLY A 18 12.17 3.14 8.57
CA GLY A 18 13.31 3.66 9.35
C GLY A 18 14.14 4.72 8.63
N HIS A 19 13.56 5.42 7.65
CA HIS A 19 14.26 6.43 6.83
C HIS A 19 14.25 7.83 7.44
N TYR A 20 13.39 8.07 8.42
CA TYR A 20 13.26 9.30 9.21
C TYR A 20 12.84 8.95 10.65
N ASP A 21 12.98 9.90 11.57
CA ASP A 21 12.47 9.78 12.93
C ASP A 21 11.45 10.89 13.27
N ASP A 22 10.79 10.75 14.42
CA ASP A 22 9.78 11.74 14.87
C ASP A 22 10.41 13.12 15.13
N PHE A 23 11.67 13.21 15.57
CA PHE A 23 12.34 14.50 15.79
C PHE A 23 12.61 15.25 14.49
N GLU A 24 12.97 14.53 13.43
CA GLU A 24 13.15 15.07 12.09
C GLU A 24 11.83 15.57 11.50
N VAL A 25 10.72 14.84 11.73
CA VAL A 25 9.37 15.28 11.36
C VAL A 25 9.01 16.57 12.11
N GLU A 26 9.15 16.59 13.44
CA GLU A 26 8.84 17.77 14.26
C GLU A 26 9.69 18.98 13.86
N ARG A 27 10.98 18.80 13.59
CA ARG A 27 11.88 19.88 13.17
C ARG A 27 11.41 20.56 11.90
N VAL A 28 11.00 19.78 10.90
CA VAL A 28 10.48 20.32 9.63
C VAL A 28 9.12 20.99 9.83
N VAL A 29 8.24 20.40 10.62
CA VAL A 29 6.92 20.97 10.92
C VAL A 29 7.04 22.31 11.66
N LEU A 30 7.92 22.39 12.66
CA LEU A 30 8.18 23.63 13.39
C LEU A 30 8.72 24.74 12.47
N ALA A 31 9.59 24.39 11.52
CA ALA A 31 10.07 25.33 10.51
C ALA A 31 8.95 25.76 9.54
N GLU A 32 8.10 24.84 9.09
CA GLU A 32 7.00 25.08 8.15
C GLU A 32 5.89 25.96 8.75
N LEU A 33 5.52 25.71 10.02
CA LEU A 33 4.42 26.41 10.70
C LEU A 33 4.84 27.74 11.32
N ASN A 34 6.14 28.04 11.38
CA ASN A 34 6.62 29.30 11.94
C ASN A 34 6.43 30.45 10.92
N PRO A 35 5.57 31.44 11.20
CA PRO A 35 5.30 32.54 10.26
C PRO A 35 6.50 33.47 10.02
N LYS A 36 7.55 33.37 10.86
CA LYS A 36 8.81 34.11 10.72
C LYS A 36 9.94 33.24 10.15
N ALA A 37 9.70 31.97 9.86
CA ALA A 37 10.73 31.10 9.31
C ALA A 37 11.14 31.58 7.91
N THR A 38 12.44 31.59 7.68
CA THR A 38 13.01 31.83 6.37
C THR A 38 13.04 30.52 5.58
N GLN A 39 13.07 30.64 4.26
CA GLN A 39 13.26 29.49 3.37
C GLN A 39 14.53 28.68 3.74
N ALA A 40 15.59 29.36 4.18
CA ALA A 40 16.83 28.72 4.61
C ALA A 40 16.64 27.83 5.85
N LEU A 41 15.75 28.20 6.78
CA LEU A 41 15.44 27.38 7.95
C LEU A 41 14.68 26.11 7.58
N LEU A 42 13.72 26.21 6.65
CA LEU A 42 12.99 25.04 6.15
C LEU A 42 13.94 24.07 5.41
N VAL A 43 14.83 24.62 4.58
CA VAL A 43 15.86 23.85 3.88
C VAL A 43 16.78 23.14 4.89
N ALA A 44 17.35 23.86 5.85
CA ALA A 44 18.24 23.29 6.86
C ALA A 44 17.54 22.21 7.71
N ALA A 45 16.22 22.31 7.92
CA ALA A 45 15.45 21.32 8.66
C ALA A 45 15.29 20.00 7.90
N ILE A 46 15.09 20.05 6.58
CA ILE A 46 14.76 18.87 5.76
C ILE A 46 15.95 18.26 5.03
N GLU A 47 16.97 19.06 4.74
CA GLU A 47 18.16 18.67 4.00
C GLU A 47 18.86 17.42 4.56
N PRO A 48 19.06 17.25 5.88
CA PRO A 48 19.73 16.07 6.42
C PRO A 48 19.04 14.74 6.06
N VAL A 49 17.71 14.72 6.02
CA VAL A 49 16.93 13.52 5.65
C VAL A 49 17.07 13.25 4.16
N ALA A 50 16.90 14.29 3.34
CA ALA A 50 17.00 14.18 1.90
C ALA A 50 18.40 13.73 1.45
N ASP A 51 19.46 14.33 2.02
CA ASP A 51 20.86 14.00 1.74
C ASP A 51 21.18 12.55 2.10
N ARG A 52 20.74 12.08 3.28
CA ARG A 52 20.91 10.70 3.71
C ARG A 52 20.30 9.70 2.72
N LEU A 53 19.07 9.96 2.26
CA LEU A 53 18.37 9.09 1.31
C LEU A 53 19.01 9.11 -0.08
N LEU A 54 19.46 10.28 -0.54
CA LEU A 54 20.16 10.41 -1.82
C LEU A 54 21.52 9.73 -1.81
N LYS A 55 22.29 9.84 -0.70
CA LYS A 55 23.55 9.12 -0.52
C LYS A 55 23.34 7.61 -0.52
N ARG A 56 22.31 7.12 0.17
CA ARG A 56 21.96 5.70 0.21
C ARG A 56 21.57 5.18 -1.18
N TYR A 57 20.79 5.95 -1.94
CA TYR A 57 20.45 5.63 -3.32
C TYR A 57 21.68 5.58 -4.24
N LYS A 58 22.57 6.58 -4.15
CA LYS A 58 23.83 6.61 -4.91
C LYS A 58 24.74 5.43 -4.57
N ALA A 59 24.89 5.09 -3.30
CA ALA A 59 25.67 3.94 -2.86
C ALA A 59 25.09 2.63 -3.42
N ALA A 60 23.76 2.48 -3.43
CA ALA A 60 23.11 1.31 -4.00
C ALA A 60 23.30 1.21 -5.53
N LEU A 61 23.33 2.33 -6.26
CA LEU A 61 23.69 2.35 -7.67
C LEU A 61 25.15 1.93 -7.91
N GLN A 62 26.08 2.47 -7.11
CA GLN A 62 27.50 2.09 -7.21
C GLN A 62 27.69 0.60 -6.93
N ASN A 63 27.07 0.09 -5.87
CA ASN A 63 27.12 -1.33 -5.52
C ASN A 63 26.56 -2.23 -6.62
N LEU A 64 25.52 -1.77 -7.33
CA LEU A 64 24.97 -2.50 -8.48
C LEU A 64 26.00 -2.55 -9.62
N GLN A 65 26.60 -1.41 -9.97
CA GLN A 65 27.62 -1.32 -11.02
C GLN A 65 28.84 -2.19 -10.70
N ASP A 66 29.33 -2.13 -9.46
CA ASP A 66 30.47 -2.93 -9.01
C ASP A 66 30.14 -4.44 -9.02
N ALA A 67 28.91 -4.81 -8.67
CA ALA A 67 28.45 -6.20 -8.71
C ALA A 67 28.24 -6.72 -10.14
N GLU A 68 27.76 -5.89 -11.06
CA GLU A 68 27.62 -6.24 -12.48
C GLU A 68 28.97 -6.36 -13.19
N ALA A 69 29.98 -5.59 -12.75
CA ALA A 69 31.37 -5.71 -13.22
C ALA A 69 32.14 -6.91 -12.61
N SER A 70 31.54 -7.62 -11.65
CA SER A 70 32.11 -8.80 -11.02
C SER A 70 32.07 -10.04 -11.93
N ALA A 71 32.80 -11.08 -11.55
CA ALA A 71 32.79 -12.38 -12.23
C ALA A 71 31.41 -13.08 -12.18
N ILE A 72 30.49 -12.65 -11.30
CA ILE A 72 29.12 -13.17 -11.20
C ILE A 72 28.13 -11.98 -11.27
N PRO A 73 27.70 -11.56 -12.48
CA PRO A 73 26.87 -10.37 -12.69
C PRO A 73 25.49 -10.40 -12.02
N ASP A 74 24.95 -11.59 -11.74
CA ASP A 74 23.68 -11.78 -11.01
C ASP A 74 23.89 -12.50 -9.67
N GLY A 75 25.02 -12.24 -9.02
CA GLY A 75 25.32 -12.78 -7.70
C GLY A 75 24.48 -12.15 -6.58
N PRO A 76 24.60 -12.66 -5.34
CA PRO A 76 23.90 -12.11 -4.17
C PRO A 76 24.12 -10.61 -3.96
N ALA A 77 25.29 -10.08 -4.32
CA ALA A 77 25.61 -8.65 -4.23
C ALA A 77 24.79 -7.79 -5.21
N ALA A 78 24.62 -8.25 -6.46
CA ALA A 78 23.79 -7.57 -7.44
C ALA A 78 22.32 -7.59 -7.01
N GLN A 79 21.83 -8.73 -6.52
CA GLN A 79 20.47 -8.85 -6.02
C GLN A 79 20.21 -7.93 -4.80
N ALA A 80 21.13 -7.88 -3.84
CA ALA A 80 21.02 -6.98 -2.69
C ALA A 80 20.98 -5.50 -3.10
N ALA A 81 21.80 -5.09 -4.08
CA ALA A 81 21.78 -3.73 -4.61
C ALA A 81 20.46 -3.40 -5.35
N LYS A 82 19.97 -4.34 -6.18
CA LYS A 82 18.66 -4.23 -6.85
C LYS A 82 17.51 -4.09 -5.84
N ASP A 83 17.52 -4.91 -4.78
CA ASP A 83 16.50 -4.88 -3.73
C ASP A 83 16.52 -3.57 -2.93
N GLU A 84 17.70 -3.02 -2.62
CA GLU A 84 17.85 -1.73 -1.94
C GLU A 84 17.35 -0.56 -2.81
N LEU A 85 17.69 -0.54 -4.11
CA LEU A 85 17.17 0.46 -5.05
C LEU A 85 15.64 0.38 -5.19
N ALA A 86 15.10 -0.84 -5.24
CA ALA A 86 13.67 -1.07 -5.29
C ALA A 86 12.98 -0.61 -3.99
N ALA A 87 13.57 -0.87 -2.83
CA ALA A 87 13.05 -0.43 -1.53
C ALA A 87 13.00 1.12 -1.43
N LEU A 88 14.06 1.81 -1.82
CA LEU A 88 14.11 3.27 -1.82
C LEU A 88 13.08 3.86 -2.80
N THR A 89 13.00 3.32 -4.01
CA THR A 89 12.02 3.75 -5.03
C THR A 89 10.58 3.56 -4.55
N LEU A 90 10.30 2.41 -3.92
CA LEU A 90 9.01 2.12 -3.30
C LEU A 90 8.70 3.11 -2.18
N PHE A 91 9.65 3.40 -1.30
CA PHE A 91 9.49 4.39 -0.23
C PHE A 91 9.07 5.76 -0.78
N LYS A 92 9.78 6.29 -1.80
CA LYS A 92 9.41 7.58 -2.43
C LYS A 92 7.99 7.55 -3.00
N ARG A 93 7.58 6.45 -3.62
CA ARG A 93 6.23 6.30 -4.17
C ARG A 93 5.17 6.26 -3.07
N ASP A 94 5.45 5.56 -1.98
CA ASP A 94 4.55 5.44 -0.84
C ASP A 94 4.38 6.79 -0.12
N LEU A 95 5.44 7.62 -0.04
CA LEU A 95 5.34 9.02 0.40
C LEU A 95 4.33 9.82 -0.44
N GLY A 96 4.43 9.72 -1.77
CA GLY A 96 3.51 10.41 -2.69
C GLY A 96 2.08 9.87 -2.62
N THR A 97 1.90 8.59 -2.28
CA THR A 97 0.59 7.99 -2.05
C THR A 97 -0.01 8.50 -0.75
N PHE A 98 0.75 8.52 0.35
CA PHE A 98 0.32 9.08 1.62
C PHE A 98 -0.15 10.53 1.47
N VAL A 99 0.65 11.39 0.83
CA VAL A 99 0.29 12.82 0.65
C VAL A 99 -1.02 12.99 -0.11
N ARG A 100 -1.27 12.18 -1.16
CA ARG A 100 -2.51 12.23 -1.95
C ARG A 100 -3.71 11.70 -1.16
N VAL A 101 -3.56 10.57 -0.48
CA VAL A 101 -4.62 9.95 0.32
C VAL A 101 -4.99 10.85 1.50
N TYR A 102 -4.01 11.43 2.20
CA TYR A 102 -4.25 12.41 3.26
C TYR A 102 -4.94 13.67 2.74
N ALA A 103 -4.47 14.23 1.61
CA ALA A 103 -5.08 15.43 1.03
C ALA A 103 -6.55 15.23 0.61
N PHE A 104 -6.93 13.99 0.28
CA PHE A 104 -8.31 13.62 -0.03
C PHE A 104 -9.13 13.37 1.24
N LEU A 105 -8.67 12.46 2.11
CA LEU A 105 -9.45 12.05 3.28
C LEU A 105 -9.48 13.12 4.38
N GLY A 106 -8.45 13.94 4.52
CA GLY A 106 -8.42 15.06 5.48
C GLY A 106 -9.44 16.17 5.19
N GLN A 107 -10.06 16.17 4.01
CA GLN A 107 -11.20 17.06 3.70
C GLN A 107 -12.52 16.56 4.28
N VAL A 108 -12.62 15.25 4.55
CA VAL A 108 -13.87 14.57 4.91
C VAL A 108 -13.81 13.97 6.32
N PHE A 109 -12.61 13.69 6.81
CA PHE A 109 -12.37 13.01 8.08
C PHE A 109 -11.37 13.80 8.95
N ASP A 110 -11.79 14.12 10.17
CA ASP A 110 -10.90 14.64 11.21
C ASP A 110 -10.22 13.48 11.93
N TYR A 111 -8.90 13.40 11.81
CA TYR A 111 -8.11 12.32 12.39
C TYR A 111 -7.85 12.50 13.89
N GLY A 112 -8.20 13.64 14.50
CA GLY A 112 -8.08 13.93 15.94
C GLY A 112 -6.66 13.97 16.51
N ASN A 113 -5.66 13.44 15.78
CA ASN A 113 -4.25 13.42 16.15
C ASN A 113 -3.40 14.11 15.07
N THR A 114 -2.65 15.13 15.48
CA THR A 114 -1.76 15.90 14.59
C THR A 114 -0.61 15.07 14.00
N ALA A 115 -0.30 13.88 14.53
CA ALA A 115 0.79 13.04 14.05
C ALA A 115 0.68 12.68 12.55
N ILE A 116 -0.54 12.52 12.04
CA ILE A 116 -0.79 12.26 10.62
C ILE A 116 -0.52 13.53 9.80
N GLU A 117 -1.03 14.67 10.24
CA GLU A 117 -0.86 15.96 9.59
C GLU A 117 0.62 16.37 9.53
N LYS A 118 1.34 16.20 10.63
CA LYS A 118 2.79 16.45 10.72
C LYS A 118 3.57 15.65 9.67
N ARG A 119 3.24 14.37 9.51
CA ARG A 119 3.83 13.50 8.48
C ARG A 119 3.42 13.94 7.08
N ALA A 120 2.19 14.39 6.87
CA ALA A 120 1.75 14.90 5.57
C ALA A 120 2.55 16.15 5.15
N LEU A 121 2.75 17.10 6.07
CA LEU A 121 3.57 18.29 5.84
C LEU A 121 5.02 17.92 5.53
N PHE A 122 5.60 17.05 6.35
CA PHE A 122 6.96 16.56 6.17
C PHE A 122 7.15 15.85 4.82
N PHE A 123 6.30 14.88 4.48
CA PHE A 123 6.42 14.13 3.21
C PHE A 123 6.19 15.02 1.99
N LYS A 124 5.28 15.99 2.08
CA LYS A 124 5.04 16.97 1.01
C LYS A 124 6.30 17.80 0.71
N ARG A 125 7.11 18.09 1.72
CA ARG A 125 8.38 18.80 1.56
C ARG A 125 9.53 17.88 1.15
N LEU A 126 9.54 16.62 1.60
CA LEU A 126 10.61 15.66 1.31
C LEU A 126 10.52 15.11 -0.13
N LEU A 127 9.31 14.79 -0.59
CA LEU A 127 9.09 14.11 -1.87
C LEU A 127 9.76 14.79 -3.09
N PRO A 128 9.72 16.13 -3.27
CA PRO A 128 10.36 16.79 -4.40
C PRO A 128 11.89 16.68 -4.40
N LEU A 129 12.50 16.48 -3.22
CA LEU A 129 13.96 16.41 -3.05
C LEU A 129 14.55 15.06 -3.43
N LEU A 130 13.74 14.00 -3.44
CA LEU A 130 14.19 12.63 -3.71
C LEU A 130 14.32 12.36 -5.22
N ASP A 131 15.23 13.03 -5.92
CA ASP A 131 15.48 12.82 -7.35
C ASP A 131 16.33 11.57 -7.65
N PHE A 132 15.74 10.39 -7.41
CA PHE A 132 16.30 9.11 -7.85
C PHE A 132 16.41 9.06 -9.37
N GLY A 133 17.64 9.13 -9.90
CA GLY A 133 17.93 9.03 -11.35
C GLY A 133 18.31 10.33 -12.07
N ARG A 134 18.52 11.45 -11.37
CA ARG A 134 19.28 12.59 -11.92
C ARG A 134 20.60 12.69 -11.18
N GLU A 135 21.69 12.31 -11.83
CA GLU A 135 23.05 12.53 -11.31
C GLU A 135 23.27 14.03 -11.12
N ARG A 136 23.13 14.48 -9.88
CA ARG A 136 23.63 15.78 -9.42
C ARG A 136 24.49 15.55 -8.19
N GLU A 137 25.65 16.18 -8.16
CA GLU A 137 26.45 16.31 -6.94
C GLU A 137 25.72 17.29 -6.00
N GLY A 138 24.98 16.76 -5.03
CA GLY A 138 24.21 17.54 -4.04
C GLY A 138 22.68 17.32 -4.11
N VAL A 139 21.98 17.67 -3.03
CA VAL A 139 20.51 17.69 -2.98
C VAL A 139 20.02 18.92 -3.76
N ASP A 140 19.16 18.71 -4.77
CA ASP A 140 18.54 19.84 -5.49
C ASP A 140 17.41 20.46 -4.66
N LEU A 141 17.76 21.50 -3.90
CA LEU A 141 16.84 22.25 -3.04
C LEU A 141 16.02 23.31 -3.82
N SER A 142 16.25 23.49 -5.12
CA SER A 142 15.52 24.48 -5.94
C SER A 142 14.01 24.23 -6.00
N LYS A 143 13.58 22.98 -5.79
CA LYS A 143 12.16 22.58 -5.76
C LYS A 143 11.44 22.90 -4.44
N VAL A 144 12.17 23.30 -3.40
CA VAL A 144 11.57 23.79 -2.14
C VAL A 144 11.20 25.27 -2.26
N VAL A 145 11.73 25.98 -3.26
CA VAL A 145 11.44 27.38 -3.52
C VAL A 145 10.01 27.50 -4.06
N LEU A 146 9.15 28.22 -3.35
CA LEU A 146 7.79 28.53 -3.79
C LEU A 146 7.86 29.51 -4.99
N THR A 147 7.83 28.99 -6.21
CA THR A 147 8.06 29.81 -7.42
C THR A 147 6.85 30.62 -7.88
N HIS A 148 5.61 30.18 -7.60
CA HIS A 148 4.40 30.93 -7.99
C HIS A 148 3.30 30.82 -6.93
N HIS A 149 3.10 31.90 -6.17
CA HIS A 149 1.84 32.13 -5.45
C HIS A 149 1.09 33.26 -6.15
N ARG A 150 0.19 32.93 -7.09
CA ARG A 150 -0.74 33.91 -7.67
C ARG A 150 -2.08 33.77 -6.96
N LEU A 151 -2.25 34.49 -5.86
CA LEU A 151 -3.57 34.74 -5.30
C LEU A 151 -4.34 35.58 -6.32
N LYS A 152 -5.33 34.97 -6.96
CA LYS A 152 -6.36 35.69 -7.70
C LYS A 152 -7.49 35.93 -6.71
N GLU A 153 -7.70 37.19 -6.35
CA GLU A 153 -8.89 37.62 -5.63
C GLU A 153 -10.10 37.37 -6.54
N GLN A 154 -10.91 36.36 -6.21
CA GLN A 154 -12.07 35.95 -7.02
C GLN A 154 -13.34 36.72 -6.66
N GLY A 155 -13.21 37.87 -6.00
CA GLY A 155 -14.30 38.67 -5.46
C GLY A 155 -15.04 37.97 -4.30
N PRO A 156 -15.97 38.68 -3.63
CA PRO A 156 -16.83 38.07 -2.61
C PRO A 156 -17.75 37.05 -3.29
N ARG A 157 -17.48 35.76 -3.05
CA ARG A 157 -18.40 34.68 -3.43
C ARG A 157 -19.38 34.46 -2.29
N SER A 158 -20.67 34.58 -2.60
CA SER A 158 -21.72 34.04 -1.73
C SER A 158 -21.63 32.52 -1.78
N LEU A 159 -21.02 31.93 -0.75
CA LEU A 159 -21.04 30.48 -0.56
C LEU A 159 -22.46 30.11 -0.10
N ALA A 160 -23.25 29.51 -0.99
CA ALA A 160 -24.53 28.93 -0.63
C ALA A 160 -24.27 27.67 0.22
N LEU A 161 -24.13 27.86 1.54
CA LEU A 161 -23.95 26.79 2.52
C LEU A 161 -25.24 25.99 2.80
N HIS A 162 -26.30 26.22 2.02
CA HIS A 162 -27.65 25.68 2.23
C HIS A 162 -28.31 25.15 0.95
N ASP A 163 -27.53 24.62 0.01
CA ASP A 163 -28.10 23.84 -1.10
C ASP A 163 -28.01 22.35 -0.77
N THR A 164 -29.12 21.77 -0.32
CA THR A 164 -29.23 20.35 0.05
C THR A 164 -29.41 19.41 -1.15
N ASP A 165 -29.55 19.95 -2.37
CA ASP A 165 -29.83 19.16 -3.59
C ASP A 165 -28.74 19.27 -4.68
N GLY A 166 -27.61 19.92 -4.38
CA GLY A 166 -26.46 19.93 -5.29
C GLY A 166 -25.64 18.64 -5.17
N ASP A 167 -25.61 17.82 -6.22
CA ASP A 167 -24.76 16.62 -6.32
C ASP A 167 -23.27 17.01 -6.51
N TYR A 168 -22.71 17.77 -5.57
CA TYR A 168 -21.29 18.09 -5.48
C TYR A 168 -20.54 16.93 -4.82
N LYS A 169 -20.70 15.72 -5.36
CA LYS A 169 -19.92 14.58 -4.92
C LYS A 169 -18.48 14.79 -5.41
N LEU A 170 -17.56 14.88 -4.45
CA LEU A 170 -16.13 14.71 -4.71
C LEU A 170 -15.98 13.44 -5.55
N ARG A 171 -15.35 13.56 -6.73
CA ARG A 171 -15.04 12.37 -7.52
C ARG A 171 -14.17 11.47 -6.65
N PRO A 172 -14.58 10.20 -6.43
CA PRO A 172 -13.71 9.25 -5.75
C PRO A 172 -12.39 9.18 -6.54
N LEU A 173 -11.29 9.02 -5.81
CA LEU A 173 -9.97 8.85 -6.41
C LEU A 173 -9.96 7.49 -7.16
N THR A 174 -10.43 7.47 -8.41
CA THR A 174 -10.52 6.28 -9.26
C THR A 174 -9.19 5.96 -9.95
N ASP A 175 -8.24 6.89 -9.92
CA ASP A 175 -6.88 6.71 -10.42
C ASP A 175 -5.85 7.04 -9.32
N THR A 176 -5.75 6.17 -8.32
CA THR A 176 -4.41 5.87 -7.82
C THR A 176 -3.73 5.10 -8.94
N GLY A 177 -2.93 5.77 -9.77
CA GLY A 177 -2.07 5.11 -10.74
C GLY A 177 -1.20 4.07 -10.03
N GLY A 178 -1.71 2.84 -9.97
CA GLY A 178 -1.04 1.64 -9.51
C GLY A 178 -0.09 1.18 -10.60
N GLY A 179 0.88 2.03 -10.93
CA GLY A 179 1.93 1.76 -11.90
C GLY A 179 3.18 1.26 -11.19
N ALA A 180 3.38 -0.06 -11.27
CA ALA A 180 4.61 -0.81 -10.96
C ALA A 180 5.16 -0.74 -9.52
N VAL A 181 4.36 -1.26 -8.58
CA VAL A 181 4.71 -2.48 -7.81
C VAL A 181 3.43 -3.29 -7.78
N GLN A 182 2.91 -3.57 -8.98
CA GLN A 182 2.51 -4.93 -9.25
C GLN A 182 3.87 -5.66 -9.38
N ASP A 183 4.31 -6.56 -8.52
CA ASP A 183 3.72 -7.02 -7.29
C ASP A 183 4.66 -8.08 -6.69
N LYS A 184 5.46 -7.86 -5.64
CA LYS A 184 6.10 -9.04 -5.01
C LYS A 184 5.02 -9.96 -4.43
N GLN A 185 4.01 -9.39 -3.76
CA GLN A 185 2.91 -10.16 -3.17
C GLN A 185 1.92 -10.72 -4.20
N LYS A 186 1.59 -9.98 -5.25
CA LYS A 186 0.75 -10.43 -6.37
C LYS A 186 1.45 -11.01 -7.62
N VAL A 187 2.77 -10.92 -7.77
CA VAL A 187 3.62 -11.87 -8.53
C VAL A 187 3.66 -13.16 -7.74
N LEU A 188 3.89 -13.14 -6.43
CA LEU A 188 3.71 -14.33 -5.59
C LEU A 188 2.27 -14.85 -5.68
N LEU A 189 1.25 -13.99 -5.67
CA LEU A 189 -0.15 -14.39 -5.77
C LEU A 189 -0.50 -14.89 -7.17
N SER A 190 0.07 -14.34 -8.24
CA SER A 190 -0.15 -14.79 -9.62
C SER A 190 0.68 -16.03 -9.93
N GLU A 191 1.86 -16.21 -9.33
CA GLU A 191 2.62 -17.45 -9.32
C GLU A 191 1.89 -18.53 -8.50
N ILE A 192 1.31 -18.16 -7.35
CA ILE A 192 0.45 -19.04 -6.56
C ILE A 192 -0.77 -19.40 -7.40
N VAL A 193 -1.49 -18.43 -7.97
CA VAL A 193 -2.66 -18.66 -8.83
C VAL A 193 -2.27 -19.50 -10.04
N ALA A 194 -1.16 -19.25 -10.73
CA ALA A 194 -0.69 -20.08 -11.84
C ALA A 194 -0.39 -21.51 -11.40
N LYS A 195 0.36 -21.71 -10.31
CA LYS A 195 0.65 -23.05 -9.77
C LYS A 195 -0.61 -23.76 -9.25
N VAL A 196 -1.57 -23.02 -8.73
CA VAL A 196 -2.86 -23.53 -8.27
C VAL A 196 -3.75 -23.87 -9.47
N ASN A 197 -3.69 -23.10 -10.56
CA ASN A 197 -4.36 -23.41 -11.82
C ASN A 197 -3.84 -24.73 -12.43
N ASP A 198 -2.55 -25.06 -12.23
CA ASP A 198 -1.95 -26.33 -12.65
C ASP A 198 -2.30 -27.51 -11.71
N LEU A 199 -2.74 -27.24 -10.47
CA LEU A 199 -3.06 -28.25 -9.46
C LEU A 199 -4.55 -28.60 -9.38
N PHE A 200 -5.45 -27.69 -9.77
CA PHE A 200 -6.90 -27.85 -9.64
C PHE A 200 -7.61 -27.84 -11.00
N ASP A 201 -8.11 -29.01 -11.41
CA ASP A 201 -8.97 -29.17 -12.58
C ASP A 201 -10.41 -28.69 -12.30
N GLY A 202 -11.06 -28.09 -13.30
CA GLY A 202 -12.48 -27.68 -13.27
C GLY A 202 -12.77 -26.22 -13.62
N GLU A 203 -14.05 -25.85 -13.69
CA GLU A 203 -14.51 -24.46 -13.91
C GLU A 203 -14.44 -23.62 -12.62
N LEU A 204 -13.23 -23.40 -12.11
CA LEU A 204 -12.97 -22.54 -10.96
C LEU A 204 -12.44 -21.18 -11.43
N SER A 205 -12.90 -20.08 -10.81
CA SER A 205 -12.30 -18.77 -11.04
C SER A 205 -10.99 -18.62 -10.26
N ASP A 206 -10.14 -17.68 -10.69
CA ASP A 206 -8.90 -17.37 -9.96
C ASP A 206 -9.18 -16.89 -8.52
N ASP A 207 -10.33 -16.26 -8.28
CA ASP A 207 -10.74 -15.79 -6.94
C ASP A 207 -11.13 -16.96 -6.02
N ASP A 208 -11.86 -17.95 -6.55
CA ASP A 208 -12.22 -19.17 -5.79
C ASP A 208 -10.99 -19.91 -5.30
N ARG A 209 -10.00 -20.06 -6.20
CA ARG A 209 -8.71 -20.70 -5.93
C ARG A 209 -7.91 -19.93 -4.88
N LEU A 210 -7.89 -18.62 -4.96
CA LEU A 210 -7.17 -17.74 -4.05
C LEU A 210 -7.78 -17.71 -2.65
N VAL A 211 -9.11 -17.70 -2.56
CA VAL A 211 -9.84 -17.83 -1.29
C VAL A 211 -9.52 -19.19 -0.65
N TYR A 212 -9.52 -20.27 -1.43
CA TYR A 212 -9.20 -21.61 -0.95
C TYR A 212 -7.78 -21.70 -0.36
N VAL A 213 -6.76 -21.25 -1.11
CA VAL A 213 -5.36 -21.30 -0.66
C VAL A 213 -5.14 -20.46 0.60
N ASN A 214 -5.75 -19.26 0.66
CA ASN A 214 -5.63 -18.41 1.85
C ASN A 214 -6.34 -19.00 3.07
N HIS A 215 -7.44 -19.72 2.87
CA HIS A 215 -8.14 -20.40 3.96
C HIS A 215 -7.31 -21.54 4.55
N VAL A 216 -6.76 -22.42 3.71
CA VAL A 216 -5.86 -23.52 4.14
C VAL A 216 -4.62 -22.95 4.82
N LYS A 217 -4.01 -21.91 4.26
CA LYS A 217 -2.87 -21.22 4.88
C LYS A 217 -3.24 -20.64 6.25
N GLY A 218 -4.41 -20.02 6.38
CA GLY A 218 -4.89 -19.49 7.66
C GLY A 218 -4.96 -20.57 8.73
N LYS A 219 -5.50 -21.74 8.39
CA LYS A 219 -5.56 -22.91 9.28
C LYS A 219 -4.19 -23.44 9.69
N LEU A 220 -3.24 -23.52 8.75
CA LEU A 220 -1.87 -23.93 9.07
C LEU A 220 -1.17 -22.96 10.02
N LEU A 221 -1.45 -21.65 9.91
CA LEU A 221 -0.89 -20.64 10.81
C LEU A 221 -1.44 -20.70 12.24
N GLU A 222 -2.55 -21.40 12.46
CA GLU A 222 -3.11 -21.66 13.80
C GLU A 222 -2.37 -22.79 14.54
N SER A 223 -1.50 -23.56 13.85
CA SER A 223 -0.77 -24.68 14.46
C SER A 223 0.51 -24.25 15.17
N ASP A 224 0.50 -24.28 16.50
CA ASP A 224 1.67 -23.99 17.34
C ASP A 224 2.86 -24.91 17.00
N ILE A 225 2.60 -26.17 16.63
CA ILE A 225 3.64 -27.14 16.24
C ILE A 225 4.36 -26.66 14.97
N LEU A 226 3.60 -26.21 13.95
CA LEU A 226 4.18 -25.71 12.71
C LEU A 226 4.94 -24.40 12.93
N VAL A 227 4.44 -23.51 13.79
CA VAL A 227 5.14 -22.27 14.17
C VAL A 227 6.49 -22.58 14.83
N GLN A 228 6.52 -23.55 15.74
CA GLN A 228 7.76 -23.99 16.39
C GLN A 228 8.71 -24.65 15.39
N GLN A 229 8.21 -25.50 14.50
CA GLN A 229 9.05 -26.14 13.49
C GLN A 229 9.62 -25.15 12.48
N ALA A 230 8.83 -24.20 11.99
CA ALA A 230 9.28 -23.16 11.08
C ALA A 230 10.32 -22.22 11.71
N SER A 231 10.23 -21.99 13.02
CA SER A 231 11.18 -21.14 13.76
C SER A 231 12.52 -21.84 14.02
N ASN A 232 12.52 -23.17 14.16
CA ASN A 232 13.69 -23.94 14.59
C ASN A 232 14.36 -24.73 13.46
N ASN A 233 13.76 -24.80 12.27
CA ASN A 233 14.26 -25.60 11.15
C ASN A 233 14.43 -24.76 9.88
N SER A 234 15.35 -25.18 9.00
CA SER A 234 15.45 -24.61 7.66
C SER A 234 14.21 -24.97 6.82
N LYS A 235 13.91 -24.18 5.77
CA LYS A 235 12.76 -24.41 4.90
C LYS A 235 12.74 -25.83 4.31
N GLY A 236 13.90 -26.37 3.91
CA GLY A 236 13.99 -27.74 3.37
C GLY A 236 13.73 -28.82 4.42
N GLN A 237 14.09 -28.58 5.69
CA GLN A 237 13.77 -29.52 6.77
C GLN A 237 12.29 -29.45 7.16
N PHE A 238 11.71 -28.25 7.14
CA PHE A 238 10.28 -28.04 7.36
C PHE A 238 9.41 -28.70 6.27
N ASP A 239 9.84 -28.58 5.01
CA ASP A 239 9.16 -29.19 3.85
C ASP A 239 9.11 -30.73 3.93
N ASN A 240 10.11 -31.35 4.58
CA ASN A 240 10.15 -32.81 4.78
C ASN A 240 9.59 -33.24 6.16
N SER A 241 8.88 -32.35 6.87
CA SER A 241 8.32 -32.66 8.18
C SER A 241 7.03 -33.46 8.04
N PRO A 242 6.88 -34.63 8.70
CA PRO A 242 5.62 -35.37 8.71
C PRO A 242 4.48 -34.59 9.39
N ASP A 243 4.81 -33.66 10.29
CA ASP A 243 3.81 -32.81 10.95
C ASP A 243 3.23 -31.77 9.99
N LEU A 244 3.99 -31.32 8.98
CA LEU A 244 3.49 -30.45 7.92
C LEU A 244 2.47 -31.19 7.04
N ASP A 245 2.77 -32.43 6.64
CA ASP A 245 1.86 -33.24 5.82
C ASP A 245 0.55 -33.56 6.54
N SER A 246 0.63 -33.91 7.83
CA SER A 246 -0.54 -34.16 8.67
C SER A 246 -1.38 -32.89 8.82
N ALA A 247 -0.75 -31.79 9.23
CA ALA A 247 -1.44 -30.53 9.45
C ALA A 247 -2.03 -29.94 8.16
N LEU A 248 -1.40 -30.16 7.01
CA LEU A 248 -1.95 -29.79 5.71
C LEU A 248 -3.22 -30.58 5.39
N THR A 249 -3.21 -31.89 5.62
CA THR A 249 -4.38 -32.74 5.40
C THR A 249 -5.53 -32.34 6.31
N ASP A 250 -5.25 -32.12 7.60
CA ASP A 250 -6.23 -31.68 8.58
C ASP A 250 -6.80 -30.30 8.23
N ALA A 251 -5.94 -29.34 7.85
CA ALA A 251 -6.36 -28.01 7.42
C ALA A 251 -7.27 -28.05 6.17
N ILE A 252 -7.02 -28.97 5.23
CA ILE A 252 -7.88 -29.16 4.05
C ILE A 252 -9.26 -29.68 4.48
N ILE A 253 -9.32 -30.68 5.36
CA ILE A 253 -10.57 -31.24 5.88
C ILE A 253 -11.37 -30.17 6.63
N ASP A 254 -10.72 -29.45 7.54
CA ASP A 254 -11.34 -28.39 8.34
C ASP A 254 -11.86 -27.24 7.46
N ALA A 255 -11.10 -26.85 6.43
CA ALA A 255 -11.52 -25.82 5.49
C ALA A 255 -12.77 -26.26 4.72
N PHE A 256 -12.83 -27.52 4.29
CA PHE A 256 -13.99 -28.10 3.62
C PHE A 256 -15.23 -28.17 4.54
N ASP A 257 -15.07 -28.63 5.77
CA ASP A 257 -16.15 -28.75 6.75
C ASP A 257 -16.71 -27.39 7.14
N ALA A 258 -15.83 -26.40 7.36
CA ALA A 258 -16.24 -25.03 7.65
C ALA A 258 -17.03 -24.42 6.49
N TYR A 259 -16.54 -24.57 5.25
CA TYR A 259 -17.21 -24.03 4.07
C TYR A 259 -18.57 -24.70 3.83
N THR A 260 -18.64 -26.02 3.97
CA THR A 260 -19.88 -26.80 3.86
C THR A 260 -20.89 -26.41 4.92
N SER A 261 -20.45 -26.27 6.17
CA SER A 261 -21.29 -25.85 7.29
C SER A 261 -21.84 -24.44 7.11
N MET A 262 -20.99 -23.47 6.75
CA MET A 262 -21.42 -22.09 6.50
C MET A 262 -22.40 -22.00 5.32
N SER A 263 -22.11 -22.73 4.25
CA SER A 263 -22.98 -22.78 3.06
C SER A 263 -24.34 -23.37 3.41
N LYS A 264 -24.36 -24.48 4.16
CA LYS A 264 -25.60 -25.09 4.64
C LYS A 264 -26.40 -24.13 5.52
N GLN A 265 -25.76 -23.47 6.48
CA GLN A 265 -26.44 -22.49 7.34
C GLN A 265 -27.04 -21.33 6.54
N ALA A 266 -26.34 -20.84 5.51
CA ALA A 266 -26.86 -19.81 4.62
C ALA A 266 -28.02 -20.33 3.76
N LEU A 267 -27.99 -21.58 3.28
CA LEU A 267 -29.06 -22.17 2.46
C LEU A 267 -30.29 -22.58 3.29
N ASP A 268 -30.11 -22.92 4.56
CA ASP A 268 -31.20 -23.40 5.40
C ASP A 268 -31.88 -22.29 6.23
N SER A 269 -31.24 -21.10 6.35
CA SER A 269 -31.74 -20.01 7.20
C SER A 269 -31.94 -18.68 6.48
N GLU A 270 -33.19 -18.24 6.40
CA GLU A 270 -33.54 -16.91 5.86
C GLU A 270 -32.92 -15.76 6.66
N ARG A 271 -32.78 -15.94 7.98
CA ARG A 271 -32.11 -14.97 8.85
C ARG A 271 -30.64 -14.80 8.46
N VAL A 272 -29.94 -15.92 8.21
CA VAL A 272 -28.54 -15.90 7.79
C VAL A 272 -28.41 -15.28 6.41
N ARG A 273 -29.26 -15.64 5.44
CA ARG A 273 -29.27 -15.00 4.11
C ARG A 273 -29.50 -13.50 4.18
N SER A 274 -30.48 -13.07 4.95
CA SER A 274 -30.81 -11.65 5.11
C SER A 274 -29.67 -10.89 5.75
N GLY A 275 -29.03 -11.47 6.78
CA GLY A 275 -27.82 -10.91 7.38
C GLY A 275 -26.66 -10.81 6.39
N LEU A 276 -26.41 -11.86 5.62
CA LEU A 276 -25.35 -11.90 4.61
C LEU A 276 -25.60 -10.85 3.52
N LYS A 277 -26.84 -10.73 3.05
CA LYS A 277 -27.26 -9.67 2.11
C LYS A 277 -27.04 -8.27 2.68
N ALA A 278 -27.36 -8.04 3.94
CA ALA A 278 -27.15 -6.74 4.59
C ALA A 278 -25.66 -6.40 4.70
N ILE A 279 -24.80 -7.37 5.04
CA ILE A 279 -23.34 -7.21 5.07
C ILE A 279 -22.81 -6.90 3.67
N LEU A 280 -23.28 -7.64 2.65
CA LEU A 280 -22.88 -7.43 1.26
C LEU A 280 -23.26 -6.04 0.75
N LEU A 281 -24.47 -5.57 1.06
CA LEU A 281 -24.95 -4.25 0.62
C LEU A 281 -24.43 -3.09 1.48
N GLY A 282 -23.97 -3.35 2.71
CA GLY A 282 -23.44 -2.35 3.63
C GLY A 282 -21.91 -2.30 3.60
N PRO A 283 -21.23 -2.89 4.60
CA PRO A 283 -19.78 -2.79 4.74
C PRO A 283 -18.99 -3.35 3.55
N ALA A 284 -19.50 -4.38 2.85
CA ALA A 284 -18.81 -4.94 1.69
C ALA A 284 -19.06 -4.17 0.38
N GLN A 285 -19.95 -3.18 0.37
CA GLN A 285 -20.19 -2.26 -0.75
C GLN A 285 -20.45 -2.95 -2.11
N LEU A 286 -21.18 -4.07 -2.10
CA LEU A 286 -21.44 -4.88 -3.30
C LEU A 286 -22.08 -4.05 -4.42
N TYR A 287 -23.05 -3.19 -4.08
CA TYR A 287 -23.75 -2.37 -5.06
C TYR A 287 -22.79 -1.38 -5.76
N GLU A 288 -21.94 -0.71 -4.98
CA GLU A 288 -20.95 0.24 -5.48
C GLU A 288 -19.90 -0.45 -6.36
N ALA A 289 -19.42 -1.61 -5.93
CA ALA A 289 -18.45 -2.41 -6.69
C ALA A 289 -19.03 -2.86 -8.04
N LEU A 290 -20.26 -3.36 -8.05
CA LEU A 290 -20.95 -3.74 -9.29
C LEU A 290 -21.19 -2.55 -10.21
N ARG A 291 -21.57 -1.39 -9.66
CA ARG A 291 -21.79 -0.17 -10.42
C ARG A 291 -20.50 0.38 -11.04
N ALA A 292 -19.40 0.35 -10.29
CA ALA A 292 -18.09 0.76 -10.78
C ALA A 292 -17.62 -0.14 -11.94
N ARG A 293 -17.82 -1.46 -11.82
CA ARG A 293 -17.51 -2.42 -12.89
C ARG A 293 -18.37 -2.19 -14.14
N GLY A 294 -19.66 -1.90 -13.97
CA GLY A 294 -20.56 -1.56 -15.08
C GLY A 294 -20.18 -0.27 -15.81
N ALA A 295 -19.64 0.72 -15.11
CA ALA A 295 -19.18 1.98 -15.70
C ALA A 295 -17.86 1.86 -16.48
N LEU A 296 -17.05 0.83 -16.19
CA LEU A 296 -15.79 0.52 -16.87
C LEU A 296 -15.98 -0.38 -18.11
N ALA A 297 -17.17 -0.96 -18.30
CA ALA A 297 -17.47 -1.72 -19.51
C ALA A 297 -17.72 -0.73 -20.68
N PRO A 298 -17.11 -0.94 -21.87
CA PRO A 298 -17.44 -0.13 -23.04
C PRO A 298 -18.95 -0.25 -23.34
N PRO A 299 -19.59 0.79 -23.91
CA PRO A 299 -21.00 0.72 -24.23
C PRO A 299 -21.21 -0.45 -25.19
N ASN A 300 -21.82 -1.52 -24.68
CA ASN A 300 -22.30 -2.60 -25.52
C ASN A 300 -23.29 -1.98 -26.50
N SER A 301 -22.89 -2.01 -27.78
CA SER A 301 -23.78 -1.93 -28.92
C SER A 301 -24.85 -3.01 -28.78
N MET A 302 -25.94 -2.70 -28.09
CA MET A 302 -27.15 -3.49 -28.15
C MET A 302 -27.73 -3.31 -29.55
N ARG A 303 -27.74 -4.41 -30.32
CA ARG A 303 -28.83 -4.69 -31.24
C ARG A 303 -30.11 -4.92 -30.46
#